data_AF-A0A967M195-F1
#
_entry.id   AF-A0A967M195-F1
#
_cell.length_a   1.000
_cell.length_b   1.000
_cell.length_c   1.000
_cell.angle_alpha   90.00
_cell.angle_beta   90.00
_cell.angle_gamma   90.00
#
_symmetry.space_group_name_H-M   'P 1'
#
loop_
_entity.id
_entity.type
_entity.pdbx_description
1 polymer ?
#
loop_
_entity_poly.entity_id
_entity_poly.type
_entity_poly.pdbx_seq_one_letter_code
_entity_poly.pdbx_strand_id
1 'polypeptide(L)'
;MQLTTDNVQLTPPYAAKDVRMFEQKINNLMRERMLRAVGGHKGYTLIEIVMVIVILGVIGAFTFQFVAHGVQAFKKSSARKDLYDQGRLALERMVRELRDTKEVTDSSGSSVTFKKAHPTQAADNIEEIKFELVGSDLKRVGDPNGTPATAVLASNVDSFQVGGAGCCSVVTVDNTSSGSIDGLSSITISHTTSGQNRLMLVGVSYNNDNLETVTSVTYNGTALTKVGERANADDSMVYIYSLVAPDTGTYNVVVTFSAALLQQAVAGVMTFNGVDQSTPLGSFYSSEGDNTTTASLDITSADGEFVYAVIAAEYDALTAGSGYSEQWNMSVSGTKTNGAGGTTNCGAETVTMSWDLVAEATPNNHWAIGGVSIKPTAAVAETITFDAASSATTSNSNSLTFSHAIGSDSNRILLVGVAIEHNATGPAVTSITYDGQALMKIDAEEVGSGYIGRAELWYLPEANLPSTGSYSVVVTTSATCEDLSAGAISLAYVAQQAAEATAKGSNEGPDTITTNITTLTDGAWIVDVIENGQPNVFSPNAGQIERFDQTATSSDCAGSTKPVATAASTSMGWSASANRMAHVAAAFAPATVAATCTSTVGDLLTLELTLSSSDGGTVKMRTKVYLRNLP
;
A
#
# COMPACT_ATOMS: atom_id res chain seq x y z
N MET A 1 65.85 64.31 -5.24
CA MET A 1 67.22 64.75 -5.56
C MET A 1 67.20 66.27 -5.69
N GLN A 2 68.21 66.97 -5.17
CA GLN A 2 68.40 68.43 -5.32
C GLN A 2 68.89 68.78 -6.75
N LEU A 3 68.91 70.03 -7.23
CA LEU A 3 68.44 71.32 -6.63
C LEU A 3 67.39 71.96 -7.59
N THR A 4 67.31 73.22 -8.06
CA THR A 4 68.09 74.48 -7.96
C THR A 4 67.12 75.69 -8.15
N THR A 5 67.53 76.90 -7.77
CA THR A 5 66.77 78.17 -7.96
C THR A 5 67.37 79.03 -9.08
N ASP A 6 66.66 80.09 -9.52
CA ASP A 6 67.08 81.48 -9.23
C ASP A 6 66.03 82.53 -9.66
N ASN A 7 66.15 83.75 -9.12
CA ASN A 7 65.09 84.77 -9.07
C ASN A 7 65.66 86.18 -8.84
N VAL A 8 65.33 87.18 -9.68
CA VAL A 8 65.81 88.58 -9.53
C VAL A 8 64.71 89.59 -9.88
N GLN A 9 64.66 90.70 -9.14
CA GLN A 9 63.69 91.81 -9.19
C GLN A 9 64.25 93.05 -9.93
N LEU A 10 63.37 94.02 -10.31
CA LEU A 10 63.41 95.43 -9.85
C LEU A 10 62.31 96.32 -10.48
N THR A 11 62.10 97.51 -9.89
CA THR A 11 61.04 98.54 -10.14
C THR A 11 61.62 99.77 -10.93
N PRO A 12 60.93 100.91 -11.28
CA PRO A 12 59.77 101.59 -10.65
C PRO A 12 58.75 102.29 -11.65
N PRO A 13 58.13 103.51 -11.47
CA PRO A 13 56.66 103.65 -11.60
C PRO A 13 56.08 104.83 -12.49
N TYR A 14 54.75 105.01 -12.44
CA TYR A 14 53.89 106.13 -12.93
C TYR A 14 53.59 106.31 -14.45
N ALA A 15 52.28 106.39 -14.79
CA ALA A 15 51.67 107.50 -15.55
C ALA A 15 50.12 107.33 -15.69
N ALA A 16 49.34 108.42 -15.71
CA ALA A 16 47.86 108.39 -15.75
C ALA A 16 47.21 107.90 -17.07
N LYS A 17 47.96 107.19 -17.91
CA LYS A 17 47.50 106.58 -19.18
C LYS A 17 46.46 105.47 -18.95
N ASP A 18 46.52 104.84 -17.78
CA ASP A 18 45.77 103.64 -17.43
C ASP A 18 44.26 103.89 -17.23
N VAL A 19 43.87 105.09 -16.77
CA VAL A 19 42.46 105.43 -16.50
C VAL A 19 41.62 105.40 -17.79
N ARG A 20 42.07 106.06 -18.86
CA ARG A 20 41.37 106.04 -20.16
C ARG A 20 41.38 104.65 -20.80
N MET A 21 42.43 103.86 -20.54
CA MET A 21 42.51 102.47 -21.01
C MET A 21 41.49 101.56 -20.31
N PHE A 22 41.14 101.86 -19.05
CA PHE A 22 40.16 101.11 -18.27
C PHE A 22 38.73 101.33 -18.77
N GLU A 23 38.32 102.57 -19.04
CA GLU A 23 37.01 102.89 -19.63
C GLU A 23 36.82 102.23 -21.00
N GLN A 24 37.86 102.25 -21.85
CA GLN A 24 37.83 101.61 -23.16
C GLN A 24 37.72 100.07 -23.04
N LYS A 25 38.32 99.47 -22.01
CA LYS A 25 38.17 98.04 -21.68
C LYS A 25 36.74 97.69 -21.25
N ILE A 26 36.12 98.51 -20.39
CA ILE A 26 34.74 98.28 -19.92
C ILE A 26 33.74 98.33 -21.08
N ASN A 27 33.85 99.33 -21.96
CA ASN A 27 32.95 99.45 -23.11
C ASN A 27 33.09 98.28 -24.11
N ASN A 28 34.32 97.79 -24.35
CA ASN A 28 34.54 96.59 -25.15
C ASN A 28 33.98 95.32 -24.47
N LEU A 29 34.18 95.16 -23.15
CA LEU A 29 33.66 94.04 -22.37
C LEU A 29 32.13 93.98 -22.35
N MET A 30 31.44 95.12 -22.26
CA MET A 30 29.97 95.16 -22.37
C MET A 30 29.50 94.83 -23.79
N ARG A 31 30.20 95.31 -24.82
CA ARG A 31 29.87 95.01 -26.23
C ARG A 31 30.05 93.52 -26.55
N GLU A 32 31.13 92.90 -26.07
CA GLU A 32 31.33 91.44 -26.19
C GLU A 32 30.28 90.63 -25.42
N ARG A 33 29.89 91.06 -24.20
CA ARG A 33 28.88 90.35 -23.41
C ARG A 33 27.49 90.40 -24.04
N MET A 34 27.09 91.52 -24.64
CA MET A 34 25.83 91.59 -25.40
C MET A 34 25.88 90.72 -26.67
N LEU A 35 27.00 90.70 -27.40
CA LEU A 35 27.15 89.89 -28.61
C LEU A 35 27.20 88.37 -28.34
N ARG A 36 27.68 87.93 -27.17
CA ARG A 36 27.66 86.51 -26.78
C ARG A 36 26.30 86.01 -26.27
N ALA A 37 25.34 86.91 -26.00
CA ALA A 37 24.00 86.55 -25.50
C ALA A 37 22.97 86.25 -26.61
N VAL A 38 23.25 86.62 -27.86
CA VAL A 38 22.36 86.43 -29.02
C VAL A 38 23.01 85.47 -30.01
N GLY A 39 23.01 84.18 -29.67
CA GLY A 39 23.91 83.17 -30.26
C GLY A 39 23.28 81.82 -30.61
N GLY A 40 21.98 81.77 -30.90
CA GLY A 40 21.32 80.59 -31.49
C GLY A 40 20.83 79.53 -30.50
N HIS A 41 19.52 79.52 -30.24
CA HIS A 41 18.83 78.31 -29.82
C HIS A 41 18.86 77.31 -30.97
N LYS A 42 19.70 76.26 -30.86
CA LYS A 42 19.71 75.14 -31.80
C LYS A 42 18.42 74.34 -31.60
N GLY A 43 17.50 74.42 -32.56
CA GLY A 43 16.41 73.44 -32.65
C GLY A 43 16.98 72.05 -32.95
N TYR A 44 16.39 71.01 -32.36
CA TYR A 44 16.79 69.63 -32.59
C TYR A 44 16.68 69.28 -34.07
N THR A 45 17.67 68.58 -34.61
CA THR A 45 17.62 68.13 -36.00
C THR A 45 16.64 66.97 -36.16
N LEU A 46 16.07 66.83 -37.36
CA LEU A 46 15.17 65.70 -37.67
C LEU A 46 15.86 64.35 -37.45
N ILE A 47 17.16 64.26 -37.74
CA ILE A 47 17.94 63.04 -37.56
C ILE A 47 18.19 62.70 -36.09
N GLU A 48 18.41 63.69 -35.21
CA GLU A 48 18.47 63.44 -33.76
C GLU A 48 17.13 62.91 -33.23
N ILE A 49 16.00 63.50 -33.64
CA ILE A 49 14.66 63.02 -33.23
C ILE A 49 14.40 61.59 -33.71
N VAL A 50 14.74 61.27 -34.97
CA VAL A 50 14.62 59.91 -35.51
C VAL A 50 15.54 58.92 -34.77
N MET A 51 16.80 59.28 -34.51
CA MET A 51 17.72 58.43 -33.74
C MET A 51 17.23 58.19 -32.31
N VAL A 52 16.70 59.20 -31.63
CA VAL A 52 16.11 59.06 -30.29
C VAL A 52 14.91 58.11 -30.31
N ILE A 53 14.01 58.22 -31.30
CA ILE A 53 12.86 57.31 -31.44
C ILE A 53 13.33 55.86 -31.68
N VAL A 54 14.32 55.64 -32.55
CA VAL A 54 14.88 54.30 -32.82
C VAL A 54 15.56 53.71 -31.57
N ILE A 55 16.37 54.50 -30.87
CA ILE A 55 17.07 54.07 -29.64
C ILE A 55 16.05 53.73 -28.53
N LEU A 56 15.02 54.56 -28.34
CA LEU A 56 13.94 54.28 -27.39
C LEU A 56 13.12 53.04 -27.78
N GLY A 57 12.91 52.79 -29.08
CA GLY A 57 12.27 51.57 -29.58
C GLY A 57 13.07 50.30 -29.25
N VAL A 58 14.39 50.32 -29.51
CA VAL A 58 15.28 49.18 -29.20
C VAL A 58 15.39 48.95 -27.70
N ILE A 59 15.63 50.00 -26.91
CA ILE A 59 15.70 49.90 -25.44
C ILE A 59 14.36 49.43 -24.88
N GLY A 60 13.23 49.95 -25.41
CA GLY A 60 11.88 49.53 -25.03
C GLY A 60 11.64 48.04 -25.27
N ALA A 61 11.99 47.52 -26.44
CA ALA A 61 11.86 46.10 -26.77
C ALA A 61 12.66 45.20 -25.82
N PHE A 62 13.96 45.48 -25.64
CA PHE A 62 14.81 44.72 -24.71
C PHE A 62 14.32 44.79 -23.26
N THR A 63 13.93 45.97 -22.78
CA THR A 63 13.44 46.16 -21.41
C THR A 63 12.12 45.42 -21.19
N PHE A 64 11.19 45.51 -22.15
CA PHE A 64 9.90 44.83 -22.06
C PHE A 64 10.05 43.31 -22.09
N GLN A 65 10.94 42.77 -22.93
CA GLN A 65 11.21 41.33 -22.97
C GLN A 65 11.87 40.83 -21.67
N PHE A 66 12.81 41.60 -21.10
CA PHE A 66 13.40 41.28 -19.80
C PHE A 66 12.36 41.27 -18.67
N VAL A 67 11.48 42.27 -18.62
CA VAL A 67 10.37 42.32 -17.65
C VAL A 67 9.38 41.16 -17.86
N ALA A 68 9.06 40.81 -19.11
CA ALA A 68 8.18 39.67 -19.42
C ALA A 68 8.77 38.34 -18.93
N HIS A 69 10.06 38.08 -19.19
CA HIS A 69 10.74 36.90 -18.65
C HIS A 69 10.81 36.92 -17.12
N GLY A 70 11.06 38.07 -16.49
CA GLY A 70 11.05 38.23 -15.03
C GLY A 70 9.69 37.90 -14.41
N VAL A 71 8.59 38.38 -15.01
CA VAL A 71 7.22 38.07 -14.56
C VAL A 71 6.86 36.60 -14.79
N GLN A 72 7.31 35.98 -15.89
CA GLN A 72 7.11 34.54 -16.11
C GLN A 72 7.88 33.69 -15.09
N ALA A 73 9.16 34.01 -14.85
CA ALA A 73 9.98 33.34 -13.85
C ALA A 73 9.40 33.49 -12.43
N PHE A 74 8.91 34.69 -12.09
CA PHE A 74 8.22 34.93 -10.82
C PHE A 74 6.95 34.08 -10.67
N LYS A 75 6.12 34.01 -11.72
CA LYS A 75 4.91 33.15 -11.71
C LYS A 75 5.24 31.67 -11.52
N LYS A 76 6.23 31.14 -12.25
CA LYS A 76 6.69 29.74 -12.09
C LYS A 76 7.28 29.50 -10.70
N SER A 77 8.00 30.48 -10.14
CA SER A 77 8.54 30.40 -8.78
C SER A 77 7.45 30.46 -7.70
N SER A 78 6.36 31.21 -7.92
CA SER A 78 5.23 31.26 -6.99
C SER A 78 4.47 29.93 -6.97
N ALA A 79 4.05 29.43 -8.15
CA ALA A 79 3.34 28.16 -8.23
C ALA A 79 4.14 26.99 -7.61
N ARG A 80 5.45 26.96 -7.84
CA ARG A 80 6.35 25.97 -7.21
C ARG A 80 6.50 26.16 -5.70
N LYS A 81 6.46 27.40 -5.20
CA LYS A 81 6.44 27.68 -3.76
C LYS A 81 5.14 27.20 -3.11
N ASP A 82 4.00 27.45 -3.76
CA ASP A 82 2.69 27.07 -3.22
C ASP A 82 2.56 25.54 -3.11
N LEU A 83 3.00 24.78 -4.13
CA LEU A 83 3.12 23.31 -4.07
C LEU A 83 4.13 22.84 -2.99
N TYR A 84 5.26 23.53 -2.84
CA TYR A 84 6.26 23.18 -1.84
C TYR A 84 5.71 23.36 -0.41
N ASP A 85 5.05 24.49 -0.13
CA ASP A 85 4.45 24.74 1.18
C ASP A 85 3.31 23.75 1.45
N GLN A 86 2.48 23.40 0.46
CA GLN A 86 1.42 22.41 0.57
C GLN A 86 1.97 20.99 0.86
N GLY A 87 2.92 20.51 0.04
CA GLY A 87 3.54 19.19 0.23
C GLY A 87 4.28 19.09 1.57
N ARG A 88 4.94 20.18 2.00
CA ARG A 88 5.55 20.27 3.33
C ARG A 88 4.52 20.14 4.44
N LEU A 89 3.41 20.90 4.39
CA LEU A 89 2.37 20.89 5.43
C LEU A 89 1.69 19.53 5.54
N ALA A 90 1.43 18.86 4.41
CA ALA A 90 0.92 17.50 4.37
C ALA A 90 1.88 16.54 5.09
N LEU A 91 3.16 16.49 4.68
CA LEU A 91 4.16 15.62 5.29
C LEU A 91 4.40 15.96 6.77
N GLU A 92 4.45 17.23 7.18
CA GLU A 92 4.57 17.62 8.60
C GLU A 92 3.41 17.09 9.45
N ARG A 93 2.18 17.08 8.91
CA ARG A 93 1.03 16.52 9.61
C ARG A 93 1.11 15.00 9.70
N MET A 94 1.43 14.32 8.60
CA MET A 94 1.57 12.87 8.56
C MET A 94 2.66 12.40 9.53
N VAL A 95 3.85 13.01 9.48
CA VAL A 95 4.97 12.74 10.40
C VAL A 95 4.59 12.99 11.86
N ARG A 96 3.71 13.95 12.15
CA ARG A 96 3.25 14.24 13.51
C ARG A 96 2.31 13.14 14.03
N GLU A 97 1.37 12.68 13.22
CA GLU A 97 0.38 11.67 13.62
C GLU A 97 0.98 10.25 13.61
N LEU A 98 1.87 9.93 12.67
CA LEU A 98 2.61 8.65 12.64
C LEU A 98 3.68 8.52 13.76
N ARG A 99 4.09 9.64 14.37
CA ARG A 99 4.91 9.61 15.60
C ARG A 99 4.11 9.31 16.87
N ASP A 100 2.79 9.28 16.77
CA ASP A 100 1.86 8.87 17.82
C ASP A 100 1.17 7.53 17.47
N THR A 101 1.72 6.77 16.51
CA THR A 101 1.27 5.41 16.21
C THR A 101 1.56 4.46 17.35
N LYS A 102 0.58 3.63 17.71
CA LYS A 102 0.74 2.42 18.51
C LYS A 102 1.07 1.21 17.62
N GLU A 103 0.29 1.05 16.56
CA GLU A 103 0.38 -0.06 15.60
C GLU A 103 -0.04 0.44 14.21
N VAL A 104 0.69 0.01 13.17
CA VAL A 104 0.28 0.16 11.76
C VAL A 104 -0.54 -1.07 11.40
N THR A 105 -1.75 -0.87 10.89
CA THR A 105 -2.75 -1.93 10.66
C THR A 105 -2.89 -2.32 9.20
N ASP A 106 -2.71 -1.36 8.29
CA ASP A 106 -2.58 -1.58 6.85
C ASP A 106 -1.51 -0.63 6.29
N SER A 107 -0.81 -1.04 5.24
CA SER A 107 -0.13 -0.11 4.36
C SER A 107 0.15 -0.77 3.00
N SER A 108 -0.22 -0.03 1.95
CA SER A 108 0.09 -0.31 0.55
C SER A 108 1.14 0.69 0.04
N GLY A 109 1.51 0.60 -1.24
CA GLY A 109 2.35 1.62 -1.87
C GLY A 109 1.78 3.04 -1.75
N SER A 110 0.45 3.23 -1.77
CA SER A 110 -0.20 4.55 -1.75
C SER A 110 -1.11 4.81 -0.54
N SER A 111 -1.03 3.97 0.50
CA SER A 111 -1.77 4.17 1.76
C SER A 111 -0.98 3.72 2.99
N VAL A 112 -1.30 4.33 4.14
CA VAL A 112 -0.93 3.81 5.47
C VAL A 112 -2.07 4.05 6.44
N THR A 113 -2.48 2.98 7.12
CA THR A 113 -3.56 2.92 8.09
C THR A 113 -2.96 2.53 9.44
N PHE A 114 -3.24 3.30 10.50
CA PHE A 114 -2.61 3.10 11.80
C PHE A 114 -3.51 3.55 12.95
N LYS A 115 -3.36 2.92 14.11
CA LYS A 115 -4.03 3.30 15.34
C LYS A 115 -3.13 4.18 16.20
N LYS A 116 -3.68 5.27 16.74
CA LYS A 116 -2.98 6.13 17.72
C LYS A 116 -2.72 5.43 19.05
N ALA A 117 -1.63 5.83 19.70
CA ALA A 117 -1.34 5.53 21.10
C ALA A 117 -2.09 6.47 22.07
N HIS A 118 -2.32 7.73 21.69
CA HIS A 118 -3.04 8.71 22.51
C HIS A 118 -4.27 9.25 21.76
N PRO A 119 -5.36 8.46 21.64
CA PRO A 119 -6.59 8.91 20.98
C PRO A 119 -7.18 10.15 21.66
N THR A 120 -7.73 11.05 20.85
CA THR A 120 -8.14 12.39 21.30
C THR A 120 -9.51 12.44 21.99
N GLN A 121 -10.21 11.30 22.04
CA GLN A 121 -11.51 11.12 22.71
C GLN A 121 -11.39 9.97 23.71
N ALA A 122 -12.17 10.04 24.79
CA ALA A 122 -12.16 9.02 25.85
C ALA A 122 -13.36 8.08 25.71
N ALA A 123 -13.12 6.79 26.01
CA ALA A 123 -14.00 5.64 25.81
C ALA A 123 -14.13 5.12 24.36
N ASP A 124 -13.99 3.80 24.27
CA ASP A 124 -14.51 2.84 23.29
C ASP A 124 -14.07 2.87 21.81
N ASN A 125 -13.72 4.01 21.21
CA ASN A 125 -13.17 4.04 19.83
C ASN A 125 -11.64 4.26 19.81
N ILE A 126 -10.89 3.30 19.27
CA ILE A 126 -9.48 3.53 18.92
C ILE A 126 -9.44 4.39 17.66
N GLU A 127 -8.80 5.56 17.70
CA GLU A 127 -8.69 6.46 16.54
C GLU A 127 -7.75 5.86 15.48
N GLU A 128 -8.30 5.02 14.61
CA GLU A 128 -7.65 4.56 13.39
C GLU A 128 -7.68 5.65 12.31
N ILE A 129 -6.53 5.86 11.67
CA ILE A 129 -6.26 6.94 10.74
C ILE A 129 -5.65 6.36 9.49
N LYS A 130 -6.24 6.66 8.34
CA LYS A 130 -5.72 6.31 7.03
C LYS A 130 -5.22 7.57 6.32
N PHE A 131 -3.96 7.54 5.88
CA PHE A 131 -3.50 8.43 4.82
C PHE A 131 -3.56 7.68 3.49
N GLU A 132 -4.19 8.27 2.48
CA GLU A 132 -4.39 7.63 1.17
C GLU A 132 -4.41 8.67 0.04
N LEU A 133 -3.91 8.29 -1.15
CA LEU A 133 -4.09 9.07 -2.38
C LEU A 133 -5.35 8.60 -3.11
N VAL A 134 -6.31 9.51 -3.31
CA VAL A 134 -7.59 9.22 -3.98
C VAL A 134 -7.79 10.19 -5.13
N GLY A 135 -7.50 9.73 -6.35
CA GLY A 135 -7.33 10.61 -7.51
C GLY A 135 -6.05 11.43 -7.34
N SER A 136 -6.16 12.75 -7.47
CA SER A 136 -5.05 13.68 -7.25
C SER A 136 -5.02 14.32 -5.85
N ASP A 137 -5.90 13.87 -4.94
CA ASP A 137 -5.99 14.36 -3.56
C ASP A 137 -5.40 13.34 -2.57
N LEU A 138 -4.34 13.72 -1.87
CA LEU A 138 -3.86 13.03 -0.68
C LEU A 138 -4.77 13.39 0.50
N LYS A 139 -5.42 12.39 1.10
CA LYS A 139 -6.43 12.55 2.15
C LYS A 139 -5.96 11.93 3.47
N ARG A 140 -6.43 12.51 4.56
CA ARG A 140 -6.55 11.86 5.87
C ARG A 140 -8.00 11.47 6.07
N VAL A 141 -8.27 10.18 6.21
CA VAL A 141 -9.51 9.64 6.77
C VAL A 141 -9.23 9.31 8.23
N GLY A 142 -10.22 9.47 9.11
CA GLY A 142 -10.12 9.07 10.51
C GLY A 142 -11.46 8.53 10.98
N ASP A 143 -11.41 7.39 11.67
CA ASP A 143 -12.54 6.52 12.00
C ASP A 143 -13.38 6.13 10.77
N PRO A 144 -13.10 4.99 10.10
CA PRO A 144 -13.85 4.56 8.92
C PRO A 144 -15.30 4.16 9.20
N ASN A 145 -15.66 3.93 10.48
CA ASN A 145 -17.02 3.54 10.90
C ASN A 145 -17.77 4.68 11.61
N GLY A 146 -17.08 5.73 12.03
CA GLY A 146 -17.65 7.01 12.46
C GLY A 146 -17.96 7.96 11.29
N THR A 147 -18.56 9.12 11.58
CA THR A 147 -18.82 10.16 10.57
C THR A 147 -17.51 10.63 9.93
N PRO A 148 -17.22 10.35 8.64
CA PRO A 148 -15.85 10.45 8.13
C PRO A 148 -15.30 11.88 8.12
N ALA A 149 -14.36 12.17 9.02
CA ALA A 149 -13.65 13.44 9.12
C ALA A 149 -12.56 13.59 8.01
N THR A 150 -12.96 13.35 6.76
CA THR A 150 -12.07 13.30 5.60
C THR A 150 -11.49 14.68 5.30
N ALA A 151 -10.18 14.83 5.48
CA ALA A 151 -9.46 16.08 5.22
C ALA A 151 -8.45 15.91 4.10
N VAL A 152 -8.57 16.69 3.03
CA VAL A 152 -7.53 16.79 2.00
C VAL A 152 -6.29 17.46 2.61
N LEU A 153 -5.14 16.79 2.52
CA LEU A 153 -3.85 17.28 2.97
C LEU A 153 -3.09 17.99 1.86
N ALA A 154 -3.15 17.43 0.64
CA ALA A 154 -2.59 18.01 -0.57
C ALA A 154 -3.43 17.62 -1.80
N SER A 155 -3.42 18.47 -2.82
CA SER A 155 -4.09 18.27 -4.11
C SER A 155 -3.08 18.45 -5.24
N ASN A 156 -3.39 17.92 -6.43
CA ASN A 156 -2.43 17.79 -7.55
C ASN A 156 -1.21 16.93 -7.17
N VAL A 157 -1.46 15.89 -6.37
CA VAL A 157 -0.47 14.86 -6.02
C VAL A 157 -0.42 13.86 -7.16
N ASP A 158 0.74 13.73 -7.81
CA ASP A 158 0.99 12.74 -8.87
C ASP A 158 1.23 11.35 -8.28
N SER A 159 1.90 11.31 -7.12
CA SER A 159 2.21 10.08 -6.41
C SER A 159 2.40 10.35 -4.92
N PHE A 160 1.77 9.54 -4.08
CA PHE A 160 2.14 9.34 -2.68
C PHE A 160 2.67 7.91 -2.57
N GLN A 161 3.81 7.75 -1.91
CA GLN A 161 4.54 6.50 -1.80
C GLN A 161 4.93 6.23 -0.34
N VAL A 162 4.57 5.05 0.15
CA VAL A 162 4.88 4.55 1.49
C VAL A 162 5.81 3.35 1.37
N GLY A 163 6.87 3.32 2.19
CA GLY A 163 7.76 2.16 2.28
C GLY A 163 8.29 1.94 3.69
N GLY A 164 8.39 0.70 4.13
CA GLY A 164 8.97 0.33 5.43
C GLY A 164 8.00 0.25 6.62
N ALA A 165 6.69 0.22 6.39
CA ALA A 165 5.70 -0.21 7.38
C ALA A 165 4.47 -0.87 6.71
N GLY A 166 4.69 -1.61 5.62
CA GLY A 166 3.64 -2.37 4.94
C GLY A 166 3.03 -3.39 5.89
N CYS A 167 1.69 -3.42 5.99
CA CYS A 167 0.94 -4.59 6.47
C CYS A 167 0.28 -5.38 5.32
N CYS A 168 0.48 -4.94 4.06
CA CYS A 168 0.35 -5.77 2.86
C CYS A 168 1.55 -6.73 2.75
N SER A 169 1.72 -7.58 3.76
CA SER A 169 3.06 -7.97 4.20
C SER A 169 3.17 -9.43 4.54
N VAL A 170 3.96 -10.12 3.73
CA VAL A 170 4.83 -11.17 4.25
C VAL A 170 6.21 -11.00 3.61
N VAL A 171 6.28 -10.92 2.27
CA VAL A 171 7.53 -10.62 1.56
C VAL A 171 8.02 -9.21 1.88
N THR A 172 9.26 -9.09 2.34
CA THR A 172 9.96 -7.81 2.56
C THR A 172 11.43 -7.93 2.16
N VAL A 173 12.07 -6.85 1.70
CA VAL A 173 13.52 -6.83 1.43
C VAL A 173 14.29 -6.73 2.75
N ASP A 174 15.15 -7.70 3.02
CA ASP A 174 16.03 -7.76 4.19
C ASP A 174 17.31 -6.92 3.96
N ASN A 175 17.99 -7.17 2.85
CA ASN A 175 19.25 -6.52 2.50
C ASN A 175 19.51 -6.61 0.99
N THR A 176 20.25 -5.64 0.45
CA THR A 176 20.75 -5.62 -0.94
C THR A 176 22.27 -5.38 -0.92
N SER A 177 23.01 -6.10 -1.76
CA SER A 177 24.45 -5.89 -1.96
C SER A 177 24.82 -6.21 -3.39
N SER A 178 25.85 -5.57 -3.95
CA SER A 178 26.23 -5.78 -5.33
C SER A 178 27.74 -5.69 -5.53
N GLY A 179 28.22 -6.17 -6.67
CA GLY A 179 29.62 -6.12 -7.06
C GLY A 179 29.79 -6.38 -8.55
N SER A 180 30.99 -6.14 -9.04
CA SER A 180 31.33 -6.32 -10.46
C SER A 180 32.75 -6.81 -10.64
N ILE A 181 33.08 -7.22 -11.87
CA ILE A 181 34.38 -7.75 -12.24
C ILE A 181 34.72 -7.45 -13.70
N ASP A 182 36.00 -7.50 -14.04
CA ASP A 182 36.57 -7.27 -15.37
C ASP A 182 37.70 -8.29 -15.59
N GLY A 183 37.70 -8.98 -16.74
CA GLY A 183 38.80 -9.87 -17.17
C GLY A 183 39.10 -11.10 -16.29
N LEU A 184 38.15 -11.57 -15.47
CA LEU A 184 38.35 -12.65 -14.48
C LEU A 184 37.15 -13.61 -14.42
N SER A 185 37.31 -14.74 -13.71
CA SER A 185 36.36 -15.87 -13.71
C SER A 185 35.46 -15.99 -12.47
N SER A 186 35.51 -15.06 -11.50
CA SER A 186 34.68 -15.17 -10.30
C SER A 186 34.44 -13.87 -9.53
N ILE A 187 33.17 -13.44 -9.41
CA ILE A 187 32.75 -12.34 -8.51
C ILE A 187 32.66 -12.86 -7.07
N THR A 188 33.07 -12.06 -6.10
CA THR A 188 32.82 -12.30 -4.66
C THR A 188 32.20 -11.07 -4.01
N ILE A 189 31.03 -11.22 -3.39
CA ILE A 189 30.26 -10.16 -2.74
C ILE A 189 29.99 -10.56 -1.29
N SER A 190 30.38 -9.72 -0.33
CA SER A 190 29.98 -9.87 1.07
C SER A 190 28.52 -9.47 1.23
N HIS A 191 27.68 -10.35 1.77
CA HIS A 191 26.25 -10.10 1.97
C HIS A 191 25.80 -10.55 3.36
N THR A 192 25.07 -9.68 4.05
CA THR A 192 24.42 -9.98 5.32
C THR A 192 22.99 -10.44 5.08
N THR A 193 22.58 -11.49 5.77
CA THR A 193 21.24 -12.07 5.74
C THR A 193 20.69 -12.15 7.17
N SER A 194 19.47 -11.66 7.38
CA SER A 194 18.75 -11.64 8.66
C SER A 194 17.29 -12.08 8.51
N GLY A 195 16.55 -12.13 9.63
CA GLY A 195 15.11 -12.41 9.66
C GLY A 195 14.70 -13.88 9.47
N GLN A 196 13.45 -14.10 9.02
CA GLN A 196 12.76 -15.40 9.00
C GLN A 196 12.04 -15.63 7.66
N ASN A 197 11.77 -16.90 7.34
CA ASN A 197 11.16 -17.35 6.09
C ASN A 197 11.88 -16.74 4.88
N ARG A 198 13.17 -17.04 4.76
CA ARG A 198 14.10 -16.27 3.93
C ARG A 198 14.18 -16.80 2.51
N LEU A 199 14.42 -15.91 1.56
CA LEU A 199 14.83 -16.22 0.19
C LEU A 199 15.99 -15.31 -0.19
N MET A 200 17.10 -15.86 -0.65
CA MET A 200 18.11 -15.09 -1.37
C MET A 200 17.86 -15.23 -2.87
N LEU A 201 17.93 -14.12 -3.60
CA LEU A 201 18.04 -14.08 -5.06
C LEU A 201 19.36 -13.40 -5.46
N VAL A 202 20.04 -13.98 -6.44
CA VAL A 202 21.25 -13.43 -7.04
C VAL A 202 21.01 -13.24 -8.54
N GLY A 203 20.92 -11.98 -8.95
CA GLY A 203 20.95 -11.56 -10.34
C GLY A 203 22.39 -11.43 -10.83
N VAL A 204 22.70 -11.95 -12.01
CA VAL A 204 23.99 -11.77 -12.69
C VAL A 204 23.72 -11.21 -14.08
N SER A 205 24.40 -10.12 -14.46
CA SER A 205 24.24 -9.39 -15.71
C SER A 205 25.61 -9.19 -16.35
N TYR A 206 25.82 -9.65 -17.58
CA TYR A 206 27.12 -9.56 -18.28
C TYR A 206 27.01 -9.59 -19.80
N ASN A 207 28.12 -9.24 -20.47
CA ASN A 207 28.28 -9.31 -21.91
C ASN A 207 29.04 -10.61 -22.29
N ASN A 208 28.58 -11.32 -23.33
CA ASN A 208 28.83 -12.74 -23.56
C ASN A 208 29.59 -13.06 -24.87
N ASP A 209 30.59 -12.23 -25.22
CA ASP A 209 31.34 -12.24 -26.49
C ASP A 209 31.95 -13.62 -26.90
N ASN A 210 32.07 -14.59 -25.99
CA ASN A 210 32.71 -15.89 -26.25
C ASN A 210 32.01 -17.09 -25.56
N LEU A 211 30.70 -16.99 -25.30
CA LEU A 211 29.86 -18.09 -24.74
C LEU A 211 30.30 -18.55 -23.34
N GLU A 212 30.82 -17.65 -22.52
CA GLU A 212 30.99 -17.89 -21.09
C GLU A 212 29.65 -18.18 -20.40
N THR A 213 29.68 -18.96 -19.33
CA THR A 213 28.48 -19.36 -18.58
C THR A 213 28.70 -19.27 -17.09
N VAL A 214 27.65 -18.95 -16.31
CA VAL A 214 27.71 -19.05 -14.85
C VAL A 214 27.64 -20.53 -14.47
N THR A 215 28.73 -21.08 -13.92
CA THR A 215 28.84 -22.51 -13.58
C THR A 215 28.39 -22.81 -12.16
N SER A 216 28.49 -21.85 -11.25
CA SER A 216 28.00 -21.98 -9.87
C SER A 216 27.82 -20.63 -9.20
N VAL A 217 26.78 -20.51 -8.38
CA VAL A 217 26.65 -19.46 -7.37
C VAL A 217 26.53 -20.12 -5.99
N THR A 218 27.25 -19.62 -4.99
CA THR A 218 27.22 -20.15 -3.62
C THR A 218 27.14 -19.05 -2.57
N TYR A 219 26.39 -19.25 -1.49
CA TYR A 219 26.40 -18.41 -0.28
C TYR A 219 26.81 -19.26 0.93
N ASN A 220 27.79 -18.79 1.72
CA ASN A 220 28.39 -19.57 2.82
C ASN A 220 28.90 -20.98 2.39
N GLY A 221 29.24 -21.16 1.11
CA GLY A 221 29.58 -22.46 0.51
C GLY A 221 28.39 -23.33 0.11
N THR A 222 27.16 -23.00 0.54
CA THR A 222 25.92 -23.64 0.07
C THR A 222 25.60 -23.17 -1.34
N ALA A 223 25.34 -24.11 -2.26
CA ALA A 223 25.02 -23.79 -3.65
C ALA A 223 23.60 -23.24 -3.83
N LEU A 224 23.45 -22.25 -4.71
CA LEU A 224 22.15 -21.73 -5.15
C LEU A 224 21.63 -22.54 -6.33
N THR A 225 20.30 -22.63 -6.44
CA THR A 225 19.60 -23.24 -7.58
C THR A 225 19.39 -22.20 -8.69
N LYS A 226 19.63 -22.54 -9.96
CA LYS A 226 19.31 -21.64 -11.08
C LYS A 226 17.79 -21.55 -11.24
N VAL A 227 17.26 -20.32 -11.22
CA VAL A 227 15.83 -20.00 -11.43
C VAL A 227 15.54 -19.85 -12.92
N GLY A 228 16.43 -19.16 -13.63
CA GLY A 228 16.31 -18.92 -15.07
C GLY A 228 17.49 -18.13 -15.63
N GLU A 229 17.56 -18.02 -16.95
CA GLU A 229 18.56 -17.25 -17.68
C GLU A 229 17.96 -16.72 -18.99
N ARG A 230 18.55 -15.65 -19.53
CA ARG A 230 18.25 -15.17 -20.89
C ARG A 230 19.48 -14.50 -21.48
N ALA A 231 20.02 -15.10 -22.54
CA ALA A 231 20.97 -14.44 -23.44
C ALA A 231 20.19 -13.84 -24.61
N ASN A 232 20.56 -12.62 -24.99
CA ASN A 232 20.37 -12.09 -26.33
C ASN A 232 21.15 -12.95 -27.35
N ALA A 233 20.92 -12.76 -28.65
CA ALA A 233 21.61 -13.50 -29.71
C ALA A 233 23.11 -13.15 -29.81
N ASP A 234 23.48 -11.91 -29.50
CA ASP A 234 24.86 -11.42 -29.42
C ASP A 234 25.27 -11.28 -27.93
N ASP A 235 25.32 -10.06 -27.38
CA ASP A 235 26.15 -9.82 -26.19
C ASP A 235 25.44 -9.94 -24.82
N SER A 236 24.29 -9.30 -24.59
CA SER A 236 23.72 -9.21 -23.22
C SER A 236 23.13 -10.53 -22.68
N MET A 237 23.53 -10.91 -21.46
CA MET A 237 23.09 -12.13 -20.78
C MET A 237 22.73 -11.88 -19.29
N VAL A 238 21.57 -12.39 -18.86
CA VAL A 238 21.12 -12.40 -17.47
C VAL A 238 20.91 -13.80 -16.90
N TYR A 239 21.22 -13.99 -15.62
CA TYR A 239 20.87 -15.16 -14.82
C TYR A 239 20.17 -14.74 -13.53
N ILE A 240 19.22 -15.56 -13.05
CA ILE A 240 18.71 -15.49 -11.68
C ILE A 240 18.99 -16.83 -10.98
N TYR A 241 19.58 -16.76 -9.79
CA TYR A 241 19.84 -17.89 -8.89
C TYR A 241 19.12 -17.66 -7.55
N SER A 242 18.76 -18.74 -6.84
CA SER A 242 18.07 -18.66 -5.55
C SER A 242 18.61 -19.61 -4.48
N LEU A 243 18.48 -19.21 -3.20
CA LEU A 243 18.60 -20.09 -2.04
C LEU A 243 17.40 -19.84 -1.11
N VAL A 244 16.69 -20.91 -0.75
CA VAL A 244 15.63 -20.89 0.27
C VAL A 244 16.25 -21.07 1.64
N ALA A 245 15.72 -20.39 2.65
CA ALA A 245 16.22 -20.42 4.03
C ALA A 245 17.75 -20.16 4.21
N PRO A 246 18.39 -19.22 3.46
CA PRO A 246 19.83 -18.93 3.58
C PRO A 246 20.28 -18.69 5.03
N ASP A 247 21.52 -19.06 5.37
CA ASP A 247 22.07 -18.85 6.72
C ASP A 247 22.02 -17.38 7.14
N THR A 248 21.72 -17.10 8.40
CA THR A 248 21.77 -15.73 8.94
C THR A 248 23.17 -15.37 9.41
N GLY A 249 23.63 -14.17 9.10
CA GLY A 249 24.99 -13.69 9.36
C GLY A 249 25.54 -12.92 8.16
N THR A 250 26.85 -12.66 8.15
CA THR A 250 27.54 -12.05 7.00
C THR A 250 28.48 -13.07 6.38
N TYR A 251 28.20 -13.46 5.14
CA TYR A 251 28.98 -14.44 4.38
C TYR A 251 29.19 -13.95 2.94
N ASN A 252 30.11 -14.59 2.21
CA ASN A 252 30.31 -14.28 0.80
C ASN A 252 29.29 -15.02 -0.07
N VAL A 253 28.66 -14.29 -0.99
CA VAL A 253 28.19 -14.84 -2.27
C VAL A 253 29.40 -14.92 -3.21
N VAL A 254 29.57 -16.07 -3.87
CA VAL A 254 30.58 -16.26 -4.92
C VAL A 254 29.88 -16.71 -6.19
N VAL A 255 30.05 -15.96 -7.28
CA VAL A 255 29.58 -16.30 -8.63
C VAL A 255 30.80 -16.75 -9.43
N THR A 256 30.77 -17.92 -10.06
CA THR A 256 31.88 -18.47 -10.84
C THR A 256 31.46 -18.69 -12.30
N PHE A 257 32.34 -18.31 -13.23
CA PHE A 257 32.15 -18.44 -14.67
C PHE A 257 33.00 -19.59 -15.24
N SER A 258 32.62 -20.11 -16.42
CA SER A 258 33.30 -21.23 -17.09
C SER A 258 34.72 -20.91 -17.57
N ALA A 259 35.02 -19.63 -17.79
CA ALA A 259 36.34 -19.09 -18.10
C ALA A 259 36.53 -17.73 -17.41
N ALA A 260 37.68 -17.07 -17.64
CA ALA A 260 37.78 -15.63 -17.38
C ALA A 260 37.01 -14.89 -18.48
N LEU A 261 36.11 -13.98 -18.10
CA LEU A 261 35.30 -13.20 -19.03
C LEU A 261 36.19 -12.35 -19.96
N LEU A 262 35.81 -12.26 -21.24
CA LEU A 262 36.44 -11.29 -22.17
C LEU A 262 35.95 -9.86 -21.91
N GLN A 263 34.71 -9.70 -21.43
CA GLN A 263 34.14 -8.46 -20.94
C GLN A 263 34.02 -8.48 -19.41
N GLN A 264 33.03 -7.75 -18.90
CA GLN A 264 32.77 -7.51 -17.49
C GLN A 264 31.49 -8.21 -17.07
N ALA A 265 31.30 -8.36 -15.76
CA ALA A 265 30.04 -8.80 -15.20
C ALA A 265 29.67 -7.97 -13.97
N VAL A 266 28.37 -7.82 -13.75
CA VAL A 266 27.75 -7.26 -12.55
C VAL A 266 26.94 -8.37 -11.89
N ALA A 267 26.90 -8.40 -10.55
CA ALA A 267 25.96 -9.22 -9.82
C ALA A 267 25.34 -8.45 -8.65
N GLY A 268 24.04 -8.63 -8.45
CA GLY A 268 23.27 -8.11 -7.33
C GLY A 268 22.67 -9.23 -6.50
N VAL A 269 22.93 -9.19 -5.21
CA VAL A 269 22.45 -10.11 -4.18
C VAL A 269 21.35 -9.41 -3.38
N MET A 270 20.19 -10.02 -3.30
CA MET A 270 19.09 -9.58 -2.44
C MET A 270 18.64 -10.71 -1.53
N THR A 271 18.43 -10.41 -0.25
CA THR A 271 17.69 -11.29 0.67
C THR A 271 16.30 -10.71 0.90
N PHE A 272 15.31 -11.59 0.97
CA PHE A 272 13.93 -11.33 1.31
C PHE A 272 13.52 -12.13 2.56
N ASN A 273 12.66 -11.55 3.39
CA ASN A 273 12.00 -12.21 4.52
C ASN A 273 10.54 -12.57 4.18
N GLY A 274 9.94 -13.48 4.95
CA GLY A 274 8.50 -13.80 4.88
C GLY A 274 8.04 -14.57 3.63
N VAL A 275 8.95 -15.14 2.87
CA VAL A 275 8.68 -15.90 1.63
C VAL A 275 8.25 -17.34 1.95
N ASP A 276 7.29 -17.90 1.20
CA ASP A 276 6.94 -19.32 1.28
C ASP A 276 8.19 -20.21 1.13
N GLN A 277 8.50 -21.01 2.14
CA GLN A 277 9.68 -21.87 2.16
C GLN A 277 9.48 -23.19 1.39
N SER A 278 8.30 -23.41 0.80
CA SER A 278 7.97 -24.60 0.00
C SER A 278 7.86 -24.32 -1.50
N THR A 279 7.15 -23.26 -1.91
CA THR A 279 6.98 -22.83 -3.32
C THR A 279 7.31 -21.34 -3.51
N PRO A 280 8.52 -20.88 -3.14
CA PRO A 280 8.91 -19.46 -2.96
C PRO A 280 8.74 -18.54 -4.18
N LEU A 281 8.63 -19.09 -5.39
CA LEU A 281 8.67 -18.34 -6.64
C LEU A 281 7.53 -18.72 -7.58
N GLY A 282 7.14 -17.78 -8.44
CA GLY A 282 6.34 -18.03 -9.64
C GLY A 282 7.20 -18.58 -10.80
N SER A 283 6.64 -18.55 -12.01
CA SER A 283 7.36 -18.87 -13.24
C SER A 283 8.46 -17.84 -13.53
N PHE A 284 9.56 -18.26 -14.17
CA PHE A 284 10.55 -17.35 -14.74
C PHE A 284 10.06 -16.80 -16.09
N TYR A 285 10.04 -15.48 -16.20
CA TYR A 285 9.73 -14.74 -17.43
C TYR A 285 11.02 -14.07 -17.94
N SER A 286 11.17 -13.94 -19.26
CA SER A 286 12.28 -13.19 -19.84
C SER A 286 11.97 -12.59 -21.20
N SER A 287 12.69 -11.51 -21.52
CA SER A 287 12.63 -10.80 -22.81
C SER A 287 14.04 -10.38 -23.23
N GLU A 288 14.20 -10.00 -24.49
CA GLU A 288 15.44 -9.49 -25.05
C GLU A 288 15.11 -8.49 -26.16
N GLY A 289 16.09 -7.71 -26.58
CA GLY A 289 15.94 -6.89 -27.77
C GLY A 289 17.22 -6.16 -28.16
N ASP A 290 17.17 -5.64 -29.38
CA ASP A 290 18.28 -4.94 -30.01
C ASP A 290 17.83 -3.53 -30.38
N ASN A 291 18.64 -2.53 -30.03
CA ASN A 291 18.51 -1.15 -30.51
C ASN A 291 17.16 -0.47 -30.18
N THR A 292 16.54 -0.84 -29.06
CA THR A 292 15.38 -0.13 -28.48
C THR A 292 15.82 0.85 -27.39
N THR A 293 15.01 1.87 -27.11
CA THR A 293 15.27 2.84 -26.02
C THR A 293 14.72 2.40 -24.66
N THR A 294 14.10 1.22 -24.60
CA THR A 294 13.45 0.68 -23.39
C THR A 294 13.49 -0.85 -23.47
N ALA A 295 13.90 -1.49 -22.38
CA ALA A 295 13.70 -2.91 -22.11
C ALA A 295 12.47 -3.10 -21.23
N SER A 296 11.63 -4.09 -21.52
CA SER A 296 10.38 -4.31 -20.79
C SER A 296 10.03 -5.80 -20.69
N LEU A 297 9.45 -6.18 -19.56
CA LEU A 297 9.04 -7.55 -19.24
C LEU A 297 7.76 -7.54 -18.41
N ASP A 298 6.70 -8.15 -18.93
CA ASP A 298 5.51 -8.48 -18.14
C ASP A 298 5.74 -9.81 -17.40
N ILE A 299 5.47 -9.81 -16.09
CA ILE A 299 5.66 -10.92 -15.16
C ILE A 299 4.30 -11.19 -14.52
N THR A 300 3.73 -12.38 -14.75
CA THR A 300 2.49 -12.78 -14.07
C THR A 300 2.78 -13.09 -12.61
N SER A 301 1.90 -12.63 -11.73
CA SER A 301 1.97 -12.76 -10.27
C SER A 301 0.57 -12.99 -9.70
N ALA A 302 0.48 -13.31 -8.41
CA ALA A 302 -0.79 -13.28 -7.67
C ALA A 302 -0.88 -12.07 -6.74
N ASP A 303 -2.07 -11.79 -6.20
CA ASP A 303 -2.20 -10.77 -5.15
C ASP A 303 -1.35 -11.15 -3.92
N GLY A 304 -0.79 -10.14 -3.25
CA GLY A 304 0.19 -10.30 -2.18
C GLY A 304 1.59 -10.77 -2.60
N GLU A 305 1.82 -11.20 -3.85
CA GLU A 305 3.17 -11.52 -4.33
C GLU A 305 4.01 -10.27 -4.58
N PHE A 306 5.31 -10.37 -4.33
CA PHE A 306 6.30 -9.41 -4.83
C PHE A 306 6.75 -9.83 -6.23
N VAL A 307 7.31 -8.91 -7.02
CA VAL A 307 8.01 -9.24 -8.26
C VAL A 307 9.45 -8.73 -8.19
N TYR A 308 10.39 -9.52 -8.71
CA TYR A 308 11.81 -9.20 -8.85
C TYR A 308 12.26 -9.39 -10.29
N ALA A 309 12.99 -8.44 -10.84
CA ALA A 309 13.59 -8.52 -12.17
C ALA A 309 15.03 -8.01 -12.20
N VAL A 310 15.77 -8.51 -13.20
CA VAL A 310 17.20 -8.28 -13.45
C VAL A 310 17.41 -8.01 -14.93
N ILE A 311 18.22 -7.02 -15.27
CA ILE A 311 18.56 -6.64 -16.65
C ILE A 311 20.08 -6.60 -16.87
N ALA A 312 20.50 -6.97 -18.08
CA ALA A 312 21.80 -6.65 -18.68
C ALA A 312 21.57 -5.80 -19.94
N ALA A 313 22.42 -4.79 -20.18
CA ALA A 313 22.40 -3.98 -21.39
C ALA A 313 23.81 -3.57 -21.84
N GLU A 314 24.05 -3.60 -23.16
CA GLU A 314 25.31 -3.18 -23.77
C GLU A 314 25.30 -1.67 -24.12
N TYR A 315 26.41 -0.99 -23.83
CA TYR A 315 26.64 0.47 -23.97
C TYR A 315 25.74 1.38 -23.12
N ASP A 316 24.43 1.18 -23.15
CA ASP A 316 23.45 2.16 -22.66
C ASP A 316 23.32 2.20 -21.13
N ALA A 317 23.23 3.41 -20.58
CA ALA A 317 23.00 3.62 -19.16
C ALA A 317 21.55 3.27 -18.79
N LEU A 318 21.38 2.44 -17.76
CA LEU A 318 20.10 1.95 -17.27
C LEU A 318 19.40 2.99 -16.38
N THR A 319 18.17 3.36 -16.73
CA THR A 319 17.28 4.17 -15.89
C THR A 319 16.01 3.39 -15.56
N ALA A 320 15.71 3.18 -14.29
CA ALA A 320 14.49 2.47 -13.88
C ALA A 320 13.21 3.22 -14.29
N GLY A 321 12.21 2.47 -14.76
CA GLY A 321 10.86 2.94 -15.03
C GLY A 321 10.06 3.27 -13.76
N SER A 322 8.74 3.36 -13.90
CA SER A 322 7.81 3.66 -12.79
C SER A 322 7.08 2.41 -12.29
N GLY A 323 6.46 2.51 -11.10
CA GLY A 323 5.66 1.42 -10.50
C GLY A 323 6.44 0.45 -9.61
N TYR A 324 7.78 0.48 -9.64
CA TYR A 324 8.64 -0.38 -8.83
C TYR A 324 9.80 0.39 -8.19
N SER A 325 10.55 -0.26 -7.29
CA SER A 325 11.78 0.28 -6.69
C SER A 325 13.02 -0.38 -7.30
N GLU A 326 13.93 0.41 -7.86
CA GLU A 326 15.27 -0.06 -8.19
C GLU A 326 16.08 -0.31 -6.91
N GLN A 327 16.79 -1.44 -6.87
CA GLN A 327 17.47 -1.95 -5.68
C GLN A 327 18.98 -1.89 -5.81
N TRP A 328 19.48 -2.16 -7.02
CA TRP A 328 20.89 -2.02 -7.40
C TRP A 328 20.96 -1.70 -8.90
N ASN A 329 21.93 -0.87 -9.26
CA ASN A 329 22.23 -0.47 -10.64
C ASN A 329 23.73 -0.15 -10.70
N MET A 330 24.46 -0.78 -11.61
CA MET A 330 25.91 -0.64 -11.75
C MET A 330 26.34 -0.71 -13.22
N SER A 331 27.20 0.22 -13.60
CA SER A 331 28.02 0.16 -14.81
C SER A 331 29.47 -0.15 -14.41
N VAL A 332 30.18 -0.98 -15.19
CA VAL A 332 31.63 -1.17 -14.96
C VAL A 332 32.39 -0.05 -15.68
N SER A 333 33.09 0.78 -14.90
CA SER A 333 33.57 2.10 -15.35
C SER A 333 34.54 2.01 -16.55
N GLY A 334 34.24 2.78 -17.60
CA GLY A 334 35.02 2.78 -18.85
C GLY A 334 34.71 1.61 -19.80
N THR A 335 33.69 0.81 -19.51
CA THR A 335 33.28 -0.36 -20.28
C THR A 335 31.81 -0.27 -20.69
N LYS A 336 31.27 -1.32 -21.32
CA LYS A 336 29.93 -1.34 -21.90
C LYS A 336 28.93 -2.21 -21.14
N THR A 337 29.36 -2.87 -20.06
CA THR A 337 28.50 -3.78 -19.31
C THR A 337 27.73 -3.00 -18.25
N ASN A 338 26.40 -2.98 -18.39
CA ASN A 338 25.49 -2.38 -17.43
C ASN A 338 24.56 -3.47 -16.86
N GLY A 339 24.31 -3.44 -15.55
CA GLY A 339 23.40 -4.36 -14.89
C GLY A 339 22.61 -3.69 -13.76
N ALA A 340 21.30 -3.96 -13.71
CA ALA A 340 20.43 -3.48 -12.65
C ALA A 340 19.41 -4.54 -12.23
N GLY A 341 18.81 -4.33 -11.06
CA GLY A 341 17.69 -5.14 -10.58
C GLY A 341 16.77 -4.35 -9.66
N GLY A 342 15.49 -4.69 -9.70
CA GLY A 342 14.42 -3.96 -9.04
C GLY A 342 13.31 -4.87 -8.54
N THR A 343 12.48 -4.34 -7.63
CA THR A 343 11.35 -5.05 -7.04
C THR A 343 10.11 -4.17 -6.96
N THR A 344 8.93 -4.74 -7.16
CA THR A 344 7.67 -4.06 -6.80
C THR A 344 7.42 -4.09 -5.29
N ASN A 345 6.35 -3.40 -4.88
CA ASN A 345 5.57 -3.78 -3.70
C ASN A 345 4.51 -4.84 -4.10
N CYS A 346 3.71 -5.31 -3.14
CA CYS A 346 2.57 -6.21 -3.39
C CYS A 346 1.50 -5.62 -4.35
N GLY A 347 0.69 -6.48 -4.97
CA GLY A 347 -0.69 -6.13 -5.36
C GLY A 347 -1.03 -6.02 -6.85
N ALA A 348 -0.58 -6.94 -7.71
CA ALA A 348 -1.06 -7.04 -9.10
C ALA A 348 -1.00 -8.48 -9.66
N GLU A 349 -1.97 -8.86 -10.50
CA GLU A 349 -1.97 -10.16 -11.20
C GLU A 349 -0.92 -10.23 -12.34
N THR A 350 -0.42 -9.09 -12.80
CA THR A 350 0.73 -8.99 -13.70
C THR A 350 1.42 -7.65 -13.49
N VAL A 351 2.75 -7.67 -13.47
CA VAL A 351 3.62 -6.52 -13.28
C VAL A 351 4.48 -6.32 -14.52
N THR A 352 4.52 -5.09 -15.05
CA THR A 352 5.54 -4.69 -16.02
C THR A 352 6.78 -4.19 -15.30
N MET A 353 7.92 -4.86 -15.48
CA MET A 353 9.25 -4.39 -15.06
C MET A 353 9.98 -3.85 -16.29
N SER A 354 10.43 -2.60 -16.26
CA SER A 354 11.04 -1.94 -17.41
C SER A 354 12.16 -0.97 -17.04
N TRP A 355 13.18 -0.89 -17.88
CA TRP A 355 14.28 0.07 -17.78
C TRP A 355 14.38 0.83 -19.10
N ASP A 356 14.43 2.16 -19.02
CA ASP A 356 14.79 3.01 -20.14
C ASP A 356 16.30 2.96 -20.36
N LEU A 357 16.69 2.82 -21.63
CA LEU A 357 18.05 2.65 -22.11
C LEU A 357 18.48 3.96 -22.74
N VAL A 358 19.44 4.65 -22.11
CA VAL A 358 19.92 5.95 -22.58
C VAL A 358 20.87 5.74 -23.76
N ALA A 359 20.28 5.72 -24.96
CA ALA A 359 20.95 5.47 -26.23
C ALA A 359 22.24 6.29 -26.42
N GLU A 360 23.38 5.60 -26.38
CA GLU A 360 24.67 6.14 -26.78
C GLU A 360 24.77 6.35 -28.30
N ALA A 361 25.81 7.04 -28.76
CA ALA A 361 25.93 7.50 -30.14
C ALA A 361 26.14 6.40 -31.23
N THR A 362 26.02 5.11 -30.87
CA THR A 362 26.26 3.95 -31.75
C THR A 362 25.10 2.95 -31.69
N PRO A 363 24.47 2.58 -32.83
CA PRO A 363 23.24 1.78 -32.87
C PRO A 363 23.51 0.27 -32.80
N ASN A 364 24.14 -0.16 -31.69
CA ASN A 364 24.50 -1.54 -31.39
C ASN A 364 24.24 -1.84 -29.90
N ASN A 365 23.04 -1.56 -29.37
CA ASN A 365 22.68 -1.95 -27.99
C ASN A 365 21.96 -3.30 -28.02
N HIS A 366 22.49 -4.27 -27.28
CA HIS A 366 21.86 -5.56 -26.99
C HIS A 366 21.43 -5.60 -25.52
N TRP A 367 20.20 -5.99 -25.22
CA TRP A 367 19.74 -6.19 -23.84
C TRP A 367 19.02 -7.52 -23.62
N ALA A 368 19.05 -7.99 -22.38
CA ALA A 368 18.32 -9.15 -21.89
C ALA A 368 17.77 -8.87 -20.49
N ILE A 369 16.53 -9.27 -20.22
CA ILE A 369 15.83 -9.06 -18.94
C ILE A 369 15.16 -10.36 -18.51
N GLY A 370 15.20 -10.67 -17.21
CA GLY A 370 14.56 -11.83 -16.62
C GLY A 370 13.94 -11.48 -15.27
N GLY A 371 12.91 -12.22 -14.86
CA GLY A 371 12.24 -11.96 -13.60
C GLY A 371 11.28 -13.07 -13.14
N VAL A 372 10.83 -12.94 -11.91
CA VAL A 372 9.97 -13.90 -11.19
C VAL A 372 9.07 -13.16 -10.20
N SER A 373 7.90 -13.72 -9.90
CA SER A 373 7.19 -13.39 -8.67
C SER A 373 7.76 -14.14 -7.47
N ILE A 374 7.64 -13.57 -6.27
CA ILE A 374 8.09 -14.08 -4.98
C ILE A 374 6.86 -14.24 -4.10
N LYS A 375 6.64 -15.48 -3.61
CA LYS A 375 5.41 -15.85 -2.92
C LYS A 375 5.46 -15.52 -1.42
N PRO A 376 4.44 -14.87 -0.84
CA PRO A 376 4.34 -14.72 0.60
C PRO A 376 4.17 -16.07 1.29
N THR A 377 4.61 -16.18 2.56
CA THR A 377 4.19 -17.32 3.39
C THR A 377 2.67 -17.32 3.49
N ALA A 378 2.03 -18.49 3.33
CA ALA A 378 0.58 -18.60 3.36
C ALA A 378 -0.04 -17.95 4.61
N ALA A 379 -1.18 -17.29 4.44
CA ALA A 379 -1.96 -16.76 5.55
C ALA A 379 -2.36 -17.88 6.52
N VAL A 380 -2.34 -17.59 7.82
CA VAL A 380 -2.62 -18.56 8.86
C VAL A 380 -4.09 -18.48 9.21
N ALA A 381 -4.79 -19.62 9.20
CA ALA A 381 -6.14 -19.72 9.72
C ALA A 381 -6.13 -19.43 11.23
N GLU A 382 -6.95 -18.48 11.66
CA GLU A 382 -7.22 -18.26 13.08
C GLU A 382 -8.00 -19.46 13.66
N THR A 383 -8.03 -19.59 14.99
CA THR A 383 -8.86 -20.61 15.63
C THR A 383 -10.19 -19.98 16.04
N ILE A 384 -11.29 -20.40 15.40
CA ILE A 384 -12.64 -19.97 15.79
C ILE A 384 -12.85 -20.25 17.28
N THR A 385 -13.29 -19.24 18.02
CA THR A 385 -13.65 -19.34 19.44
C THR A 385 -15.16 -19.15 19.63
N PHE A 386 -15.66 -19.71 20.73
CA PHE A 386 -16.98 -19.40 21.24
C PHE A 386 -16.90 -18.18 22.16
N ASP A 387 -17.79 -17.21 21.95
CA ASP A 387 -17.93 -16.02 22.79
C ASP A 387 -19.09 -16.22 23.78
N ALA A 388 -20.35 -16.17 23.31
CA ALA A 388 -21.52 -16.24 24.15
C ALA A 388 -22.68 -17.07 23.55
N ALA A 389 -23.62 -17.43 24.42
CA ALA A 389 -24.92 -17.97 24.04
C ALA A 389 -26.01 -17.36 24.93
N SER A 390 -27.19 -17.12 24.36
CA SER A 390 -28.41 -16.81 25.13
C SER A 390 -29.65 -17.26 24.36
N SER A 391 -30.77 -17.44 25.05
CA SER A 391 -31.98 -17.99 24.44
C SER A 391 -33.23 -17.59 25.21
N ALA A 392 -34.38 -17.69 24.56
CA ALA A 392 -35.69 -17.44 25.16
C ALA A 392 -36.80 -18.16 24.38
N THR A 393 -38.00 -18.20 24.99
CA THR A 393 -39.22 -18.67 24.34
C THR A 393 -40.42 -17.81 24.72
N THR A 394 -41.46 -17.84 23.90
CA THR A 394 -42.76 -17.20 24.14
C THR A 394 -43.86 -17.99 23.42
N SER A 395 -45.05 -18.02 24.01
CA SER A 395 -46.21 -18.73 23.44
C SER A 395 -47.32 -17.74 23.09
N ASN A 396 -48.10 -18.04 22.05
CA ASN A 396 -49.19 -17.19 21.54
C ASN A 396 -48.75 -15.76 21.17
N SER A 397 -47.55 -15.62 20.59
CA SER A 397 -46.96 -14.34 20.16
C SER A 397 -46.49 -14.38 18.70
N ASN A 398 -46.40 -13.21 18.05
CA ASN A 398 -45.75 -13.03 16.74
C ASN A 398 -44.35 -12.36 16.84
N SER A 399 -43.85 -12.15 18.06
CA SER A 399 -42.56 -11.53 18.31
C SER A 399 -41.94 -12.05 19.62
N LEU A 400 -40.62 -12.23 19.61
CA LEU A 400 -39.81 -12.65 20.73
C LEU A 400 -38.60 -11.71 20.86
N THR A 401 -38.41 -11.13 22.04
CA THR A 401 -37.28 -10.24 22.33
C THR A 401 -36.51 -10.77 23.54
N PHE A 402 -35.20 -10.92 23.39
CA PHE A 402 -34.29 -11.35 24.46
C PHE A 402 -32.94 -10.65 24.32
N SER A 403 -32.12 -10.68 25.38
CA SER A 403 -30.78 -10.07 25.32
C SER A 403 -29.71 -11.09 24.95
N HIS A 404 -28.71 -10.64 24.20
CA HIS A 404 -27.49 -11.38 23.91
C HIS A 404 -26.28 -10.45 24.12
N ALA A 405 -25.21 -11.00 24.67
CA ALA A 405 -23.95 -10.30 24.88
C ALA A 405 -22.97 -10.63 23.74
N ILE A 406 -22.22 -9.63 23.28
CA ILE A 406 -21.20 -9.80 22.23
C ILE A 406 -19.83 -9.34 22.76
N GLY A 407 -18.82 -10.19 22.60
CA GLY A 407 -17.45 -9.97 23.04
C GLY A 407 -16.69 -8.90 22.26
N SER A 408 -15.43 -8.71 22.65
CA SER A 408 -14.49 -7.71 22.09
C SER A 408 -13.43 -8.28 21.16
N ASP A 409 -13.48 -9.57 20.86
CA ASP A 409 -12.57 -10.23 19.91
C ASP A 409 -12.84 -9.76 18.47
N SER A 410 -11.97 -10.14 17.53
CA SER A 410 -12.07 -9.75 16.12
C SER A 410 -12.79 -10.80 15.27
N ASN A 411 -13.22 -10.40 14.07
CA ASN A 411 -13.86 -11.29 13.09
C ASN A 411 -15.07 -12.03 13.70
N ARG A 412 -15.91 -11.30 14.44
CA ARG A 412 -17.09 -11.83 15.12
C ARG A 412 -18.22 -12.16 14.16
N ILE A 413 -19.07 -13.08 14.57
CA ILE A 413 -20.35 -13.38 13.92
C ILE A 413 -21.38 -13.69 15.01
N LEU A 414 -22.57 -13.12 14.86
CA LEU A 414 -23.74 -13.54 15.63
C LEU A 414 -24.58 -14.46 14.75
N LEU A 415 -24.99 -15.60 15.29
CA LEU A 415 -25.98 -16.48 14.69
C LEU A 415 -27.23 -16.52 15.56
N VAL A 416 -28.40 -16.59 14.94
CA VAL A 416 -29.68 -16.81 15.64
C VAL A 416 -30.41 -17.98 15.00
N GLY A 417 -30.66 -19.01 15.81
CA GLY A 417 -31.55 -20.11 15.51
C GLY A 417 -32.95 -19.81 16.04
N VAL A 418 -33.98 -20.14 15.25
CA VAL A 418 -35.40 -19.98 15.61
C VAL A 418 -36.12 -21.30 15.39
N ALA A 419 -36.94 -21.69 16.36
CA ALA A 419 -37.95 -22.75 16.23
C ALA A 419 -39.35 -22.17 16.37
N ILE A 420 -40.29 -22.66 15.57
CA ILE A 420 -41.70 -22.26 15.57
C ILE A 420 -42.57 -23.52 15.52
N GLU A 421 -43.62 -23.56 16.33
CA GLU A 421 -44.72 -24.52 16.20
C GLU A 421 -46.06 -23.80 15.95
N HIS A 422 -46.85 -24.33 15.01
CA HIS A 422 -48.20 -23.82 14.71
C HIS A 422 -49.16 -24.83 14.05
N ASN A 423 -50.43 -24.80 14.42
CA ASN A 423 -51.54 -25.65 13.97
C ASN A 423 -52.10 -25.37 12.55
N ALA A 424 -51.35 -24.66 11.71
CA ALA A 424 -51.73 -24.29 10.35
C ALA A 424 -50.48 -24.07 9.48
N THR A 425 -50.62 -23.43 8.32
CA THR A 425 -49.47 -22.94 7.53
C THR A 425 -48.55 -22.09 8.42
N GLY A 426 -47.34 -22.59 8.67
CA GLY A 426 -46.43 -22.06 9.69
C GLY A 426 -46.13 -20.56 9.50
N PRO A 427 -46.15 -19.75 10.57
CA PRO A 427 -45.68 -18.37 10.51
C PRO A 427 -44.22 -18.33 10.07
N ALA A 428 -43.93 -17.62 8.96
CA ALA A 428 -42.56 -17.43 8.52
C ALA A 428 -41.88 -16.36 9.38
N VAL A 429 -40.60 -16.52 9.68
CA VAL A 429 -39.79 -15.43 10.25
C VAL A 429 -39.66 -14.35 9.18
N THR A 430 -40.17 -13.15 9.47
CA THR A 430 -40.15 -12.00 8.54
C THR A 430 -38.93 -11.12 8.76
N SER A 431 -38.39 -11.10 9.97
CA SER A 431 -37.17 -10.37 10.32
C SER A 431 -36.61 -10.87 11.64
N ILE A 432 -35.27 -10.93 11.72
CA ILE A 432 -34.54 -10.93 12.99
C ILE A 432 -33.63 -9.71 12.99
N THR A 433 -33.57 -8.98 14.11
CA THR A 433 -32.60 -7.90 14.30
C THR A 433 -31.77 -8.07 15.58
N TYR A 434 -30.57 -7.51 15.60
CA TYR A 434 -29.73 -7.35 16.79
C TYR A 434 -29.27 -5.89 16.87
N ASP A 435 -29.58 -5.22 17.98
CA ASP A 435 -29.48 -3.75 18.12
C ASP A 435 -30.12 -2.97 16.95
N GLY A 436 -31.20 -3.52 16.38
CA GLY A 436 -31.89 -2.97 15.20
C GLY A 436 -31.25 -3.32 13.85
N GLN A 437 -30.02 -3.84 13.81
CA GLN A 437 -29.37 -4.31 12.58
C GLN A 437 -29.97 -5.64 12.11
N ALA A 438 -30.30 -5.75 10.82
CA ALA A 438 -31.02 -6.89 10.29
C ALA A 438 -30.09 -8.08 9.97
N LEU A 439 -30.46 -9.27 10.44
CA LEU A 439 -29.76 -10.51 10.13
C LEU A 439 -30.07 -11.00 8.70
N MET A 440 -29.13 -11.72 8.11
CA MET A 440 -29.29 -12.45 6.87
C MET A 440 -29.71 -13.91 7.15
N LYS A 441 -30.66 -14.44 6.38
CA LYS A 441 -31.09 -15.83 6.49
C LYS A 441 -30.04 -16.76 5.86
N ILE A 442 -29.79 -17.89 6.51
CA ILE A 442 -28.97 -18.98 5.97
C ILE A 442 -29.87 -20.00 5.29
N ASP A 443 -30.72 -20.68 6.06
CA ASP A 443 -31.63 -21.70 5.56
C ASP A 443 -32.82 -21.90 6.53
N ALA A 444 -33.83 -22.66 6.11
CA ALA A 444 -34.96 -23.08 6.93
C ALA A 444 -35.52 -24.43 6.50
N GLU A 445 -36.03 -25.21 7.46
CA GLU A 445 -36.70 -26.50 7.24
C GLU A 445 -38.07 -26.50 7.94
N GLU A 446 -39.04 -27.22 7.36
CA GLU A 446 -40.38 -27.40 7.91
C GLU A 446 -40.80 -28.88 7.87
N VAL A 447 -41.63 -29.29 8.83
CA VAL A 447 -42.07 -30.67 9.00
C VAL A 447 -43.49 -30.75 9.57
N GLY A 448 -44.24 -31.82 9.27
CA GLY A 448 -45.63 -31.98 9.67
C GLY A 448 -46.65 -31.41 8.68
N SER A 449 -47.88 -31.93 8.74
CA SER A 449 -48.99 -31.55 7.84
C SER A 449 -50.27 -31.09 8.55
N GLY A 450 -50.18 -30.74 9.84
CA GLY A 450 -51.33 -30.35 10.66
C GLY A 450 -50.92 -29.36 11.74
N TYR A 451 -50.09 -29.84 12.68
CA TYR A 451 -49.08 -28.97 13.30
C TYR A 451 -47.86 -28.95 12.38
N ILE A 452 -47.27 -27.78 12.18
CA ILE A 452 -46.02 -27.58 11.47
C ILE A 452 -44.95 -27.17 12.48
N GLY A 453 -43.87 -27.94 12.52
CA GLY A 453 -42.62 -27.58 13.15
C GLY A 453 -41.70 -26.91 12.12
N ARG A 454 -41.02 -25.83 12.50
CA ARG A 454 -40.11 -25.07 11.63
C ARG A 454 -38.84 -24.71 12.37
N ALA A 455 -37.69 -24.96 11.75
CA ALA A 455 -36.37 -24.48 12.21
C ALA A 455 -35.75 -23.53 11.18
N GLU A 456 -35.20 -22.39 11.62
CA GLU A 456 -34.48 -21.44 10.76
C GLU A 456 -33.17 -20.97 11.39
N LEU A 457 -32.10 -20.82 10.59
CA LEU A 457 -30.82 -20.27 11.03
C LEU A 457 -30.48 -18.98 10.26
N TRP A 458 -30.02 -17.95 10.98
CA TRP A 458 -29.74 -16.60 10.49
C TRP A 458 -28.40 -16.08 11.06
N TYR A 459 -27.77 -15.08 10.44
CA TYR A 459 -26.49 -14.50 10.90
C TYR A 459 -26.32 -12.99 10.69
N LEU A 460 -25.39 -12.39 11.46
CA LEU A 460 -24.91 -11.01 11.34
C LEU A 460 -23.37 -10.98 11.41
N PRO A 461 -22.65 -10.52 10.37
CA PRO A 461 -21.18 -10.40 10.38
C PRO A 461 -20.69 -9.14 11.11
N GLU A 462 -19.42 -9.13 11.50
CA GLU A 462 -18.68 -8.06 12.20
C GLU A 462 -19.01 -6.65 11.69
N ALA A 463 -19.03 -6.45 10.37
CA ALA A 463 -19.29 -5.14 9.76
C ALA A 463 -20.68 -4.54 10.06
N ASN A 464 -21.60 -5.33 10.64
CA ASN A 464 -22.92 -4.88 11.10
C ASN A 464 -23.16 -5.19 12.58
N LEU A 465 -22.17 -5.69 13.32
CA LEU A 465 -22.27 -5.90 14.77
C LEU A 465 -21.97 -4.61 15.54
N PRO A 466 -22.64 -4.37 16.68
CA PRO A 466 -22.25 -3.29 17.58
C PRO A 466 -20.90 -3.58 18.27
N SER A 467 -20.39 -2.59 19.01
CA SER A 467 -19.26 -2.79 19.94
C SER A 467 -19.57 -3.82 21.02
N THR A 468 -18.59 -4.18 21.86
CA THR A 468 -18.81 -5.15 22.94
C THR A 468 -19.84 -4.63 23.96
N GLY A 469 -20.78 -5.49 24.34
CA GLY A 469 -21.90 -5.11 25.21
C GLY A 469 -23.05 -6.11 25.15
N SER A 470 -24.18 -5.75 25.77
CA SER A 470 -25.42 -6.57 25.74
C SER A 470 -26.55 -5.80 25.07
N TYR A 471 -27.08 -6.37 24.00
CA TYR A 471 -28.09 -5.75 23.14
C TYR A 471 -29.32 -6.68 22.99
N SER A 472 -30.37 -6.20 22.34
CA SER A 472 -31.60 -6.98 22.12
C SER A 472 -31.55 -7.71 20.79
N VAL A 473 -31.78 -9.02 20.82
CA VAL A 473 -32.23 -9.81 19.66
C VAL A 473 -33.76 -9.70 19.60
N VAL A 474 -34.31 -9.37 18.43
CA VAL A 474 -35.76 -9.30 18.19
C VAL A 474 -36.12 -10.17 17.00
N VAL A 475 -36.85 -11.25 17.25
CA VAL A 475 -37.44 -12.12 16.22
C VAL A 475 -38.87 -11.66 15.96
N THR A 476 -39.31 -11.63 14.70
CA THR A 476 -40.70 -11.29 14.32
C THR A 476 -41.19 -12.21 13.21
N THR A 477 -42.43 -12.68 13.32
CA THR A 477 -43.07 -13.65 12.42
C THR A 477 -44.30 -13.06 11.72
N SER A 478 -44.67 -13.66 10.59
CA SER A 478 -45.79 -13.20 9.74
C SER A 478 -47.17 -13.31 10.39
N ALA A 479 -47.30 -14.12 11.44
CA ALA A 479 -48.50 -14.34 12.23
C ALA A 479 -48.12 -14.82 13.65
N THR A 480 -49.11 -14.87 14.55
CA THR A 480 -48.95 -15.42 15.91
C THR A 480 -48.62 -16.91 15.85
N CYS A 481 -47.49 -17.31 16.44
CA CYS A 481 -47.12 -18.71 16.63
C CYS A 481 -47.82 -19.27 17.89
N GLU A 482 -48.00 -20.59 17.98
CA GLU A 482 -48.42 -21.20 19.24
C GLU A 482 -47.25 -21.21 20.23
N ASP A 483 -46.08 -21.63 19.76
CA ASP A 483 -44.78 -21.40 20.41
C ASP A 483 -43.80 -20.75 19.41
N LEU A 484 -42.97 -19.84 19.92
CA LEU A 484 -41.85 -19.20 19.23
C LEU A 484 -40.65 -19.21 20.18
N SER A 485 -39.64 -20.02 19.86
CA SER A 485 -38.42 -20.18 20.64
C SER A 485 -37.20 -19.76 19.81
N ALA A 486 -36.20 -19.12 20.42
CA ALA A 486 -34.98 -18.75 19.72
C ALA A 486 -33.75 -18.79 20.62
N GLY A 487 -32.60 -19.06 20.02
CA GLY A 487 -31.30 -18.97 20.67
C GLY A 487 -30.28 -18.27 19.78
N ALA A 488 -29.43 -17.48 20.41
CA ALA A 488 -28.36 -16.72 19.79
C ALA A 488 -27.01 -17.29 20.25
N ILE A 489 -26.07 -17.43 19.30
CA ILE A 489 -24.71 -17.91 19.52
C ILE A 489 -23.76 -16.92 18.87
N SER A 490 -22.78 -16.40 19.60
CA SER A 490 -21.69 -15.61 19.04
C SER A 490 -20.39 -16.40 18.98
N LEU A 491 -19.65 -16.19 17.88
CA LEU A 491 -18.32 -16.74 17.64
C LEU A 491 -17.38 -15.59 17.26
N ALA A 492 -16.08 -15.78 17.49
CA ALA A 492 -15.03 -14.88 17.00
C ALA A 492 -14.01 -15.64 16.14
N TYR A 493 -13.18 -14.89 15.41
CA TYR A 493 -12.20 -15.44 14.46
C TYR A 493 -12.81 -16.23 13.29
N VAL A 494 -14.00 -15.81 12.83
CA VAL A 494 -14.76 -16.43 11.73
C VAL A 494 -14.63 -15.61 10.44
N ALA A 495 -14.48 -16.29 9.30
CA ALA A 495 -14.41 -15.65 7.99
C ALA A 495 -15.67 -14.82 7.71
N GLN A 496 -15.49 -13.55 7.33
CA GLN A 496 -16.56 -12.56 7.21
C GLN A 496 -17.33 -12.66 5.88
N GLN A 497 -17.92 -13.84 5.67
CA GLN A 497 -18.63 -14.25 4.46
C GLN A 497 -19.88 -15.08 4.82
N ALA A 498 -20.60 -15.56 3.80
CA ALA A 498 -21.67 -16.54 4.01
C ALA A 498 -21.09 -17.91 4.44
N ALA A 499 -21.93 -18.75 5.02
CA ALA A 499 -21.57 -20.13 5.40
C ALA A 499 -20.97 -20.89 4.19
N GLU A 500 -19.86 -21.60 4.41
CA GLU A 500 -19.17 -22.38 3.36
C GLU A 500 -19.97 -23.62 2.92
N ALA A 501 -20.86 -24.11 3.79
CA ALA A 501 -21.86 -25.11 3.46
C ALA A 501 -23.10 -24.94 4.34
N THR A 502 -24.27 -25.35 3.82
CA THR A 502 -25.50 -25.53 4.60
C THR A 502 -26.01 -26.95 4.42
N ALA A 503 -26.73 -27.45 5.41
CA ALA A 503 -27.42 -28.72 5.35
C ALA A 503 -28.66 -28.69 6.27
N LYS A 504 -29.66 -29.51 5.95
CA LYS A 504 -30.88 -29.63 6.75
C LYS A 504 -31.52 -31.00 6.61
N GLY A 505 -32.42 -31.31 7.52
CA GLY A 505 -33.20 -32.53 7.50
C GLY A 505 -34.43 -32.43 8.41
N SER A 506 -35.41 -33.27 8.15
CA SER A 506 -36.68 -33.33 8.87
C SER A 506 -37.10 -34.78 9.14
N ASN A 507 -37.83 -35.01 10.24
CA ASN A 507 -38.43 -36.32 10.55
C ASN A 507 -39.78 -36.19 11.30
N GLU A 508 -40.61 -37.25 11.22
CA GLU A 508 -41.86 -37.39 12.00
C GLU A 508 -41.85 -38.73 12.73
N GLY A 509 -41.51 -38.73 14.02
CA GLY A 509 -41.60 -39.88 14.93
C GLY A 509 -40.31 -40.61 15.35
N PRO A 510 -39.16 -40.57 14.64
CA PRO A 510 -37.90 -41.13 15.16
C PRO A 510 -37.27 -40.22 16.23
N ASP A 511 -36.99 -40.78 17.42
CA ASP A 511 -36.35 -40.10 18.58
C ASP A 511 -34.91 -39.56 18.33
N THR A 512 -34.44 -39.58 17.09
CA THR A 512 -33.11 -39.14 16.67
C THR A 512 -33.17 -38.49 15.29
N ILE A 513 -32.55 -37.32 15.12
CA ILE A 513 -32.28 -36.72 13.82
C ILE A 513 -30.77 -36.58 13.60
N THR A 514 -30.32 -36.66 12.34
CA THR A 514 -28.91 -36.50 11.99
C THR A 514 -28.79 -35.94 10.57
N THR A 515 -28.15 -34.79 10.46
CA THR A 515 -27.95 -34.03 9.23
C THR A 515 -26.47 -34.07 8.85
N ASN A 516 -26.16 -34.61 7.68
CA ASN A 516 -24.80 -34.68 7.17
C ASN A 516 -24.42 -33.35 6.48
N ILE A 517 -23.23 -32.83 6.78
CA ILE A 517 -22.68 -31.61 6.22
C ILE A 517 -21.19 -31.81 5.93
N THR A 518 -20.65 -31.14 4.92
CA THR A 518 -19.24 -31.26 4.53
C THR A 518 -18.58 -29.90 4.67
N THR A 519 -17.58 -29.79 5.54
CA THR A 519 -16.76 -28.57 5.64
C THR A 519 -15.76 -28.51 4.50
N LEU A 520 -15.45 -27.30 4.05
CA LEU A 520 -14.52 -27.01 2.95
C LEU A 520 -13.16 -26.55 3.48
N THR A 521 -13.12 -25.95 4.68
CA THR A 521 -11.92 -25.39 5.29
C THR A 521 -11.50 -26.17 6.55
N ASP A 522 -10.19 -26.37 6.73
CA ASP A 522 -9.63 -26.89 7.99
C ASP A 522 -9.92 -25.92 9.14
N GLY A 523 -10.25 -26.44 10.32
CA GLY A 523 -10.60 -25.64 11.50
C GLY A 523 -11.99 -25.01 11.49
N ALA A 524 -12.80 -25.27 10.45
CA ALA A 524 -14.18 -24.76 10.36
C ALA A 524 -15.06 -25.20 11.54
N TRP A 525 -16.04 -24.36 11.89
CA TRP A 525 -17.06 -24.69 12.90
C TRP A 525 -18.42 -24.84 12.24
N ILE A 526 -19.15 -25.88 12.64
CA ILE A 526 -20.57 -26.03 12.30
C ILE A 526 -21.40 -25.46 13.44
N VAL A 527 -22.45 -24.72 13.12
CA VAL A 527 -23.49 -24.24 14.04
C VAL A 527 -24.83 -24.78 13.57
N ASP A 528 -25.72 -25.14 14.49
CA ASP A 528 -27.05 -25.66 14.15
C ASP A 528 -28.18 -25.15 15.05
N VAL A 529 -29.41 -25.40 14.59
CA VAL A 529 -30.64 -25.26 15.37
C VAL A 529 -31.61 -26.40 15.03
N ILE A 530 -32.26 -26.93 16.05
CA ILE A 530 -33.31 -27.93 15.97
C ILE A 530 -34.60 -27.42 16.61
N GLU A 531 -35.72 -27.72 15.95
CA GLU A 531 -37.08 -27.67 16.50
C GLU A 531 -37.52 -29.11 16.84
N ASN A 532 -38.32 -29.27 17.89
CA ASN A 532 -39.05 -30.52 18.15
C ASN A 532 -40.48 -30.24 18.63
N GLY A 533 -41.50 -30.78 17.95
CA GLY A 533 -42.91 -30.54 18.24
C GLY A 533 -43.49 -31.30 19.45
N GLN A 534 -42.69 -31.47 20.51
CA GLN A 534 -43.13 -31.96 21.83
C GLN A 534 -42.12 -31.50 22.90
N PRO A 535 -42.53 -31.08 24.11
CA PRO A 535 -41.60 -30.67 25.17
C PRO A 535 -40.75 -31.83 25.72
N ASN A 536 -39.43 -31.69 25.70
CA ASN A 536 -38.43 -32.69 26.11
C ASN A 536 -37.17 -32.00 26.71
N VAL A 537 -36.06 -32.75 26.77
CA VAL A 537 -34.68 -32.28 26.95
C VAL A 537 -33.86 -32.92 25.82
N PHE A 538 -33.01 -32.14 25.17
CA PHE A 538 -32.22 -32.64 24.05
C PHE A 538 -30.94 -33.39 24.50
N SER A 539 -30.29 -34.05 23.55
CA SER A 539 -28.97 -34.65 23.71
C SER A 539 -28.22 -34.61 22.38
N PRO A 540 -27.13 -33.83 22.25
CA PRO A 540 -26.40 -33.67 20.99
C PRO A 540 -25.55 -34.91 20.64
N ASN A 541 -25.24 -35.07 19.35
CA ASN A 541 -24.37 -36.12 18.84
C ASN A 541 -22.91 -35.99 19.33
N ALA A 542 -22.13 -37.07 19.20
CA ALA A 542 -20.73 -37.08 19.65
C ALA A 542 -19.87 -35.99 18.95
N GLY A 543 -19.15 -35.21 19.74
CA GLY A 543 -18.29 -34.10 19.30
C GLY A 543 -19.02 -32.77 19.07
N GLN A 544 -20.33 -32.72 19.28
CA GLN A 544 -21.17 -31.52 19.22
C GLN A 544 -21.34 -30.95 20.64
N ILE A 545 -21.32 -29.62 20.76
CA ILE A 545 -21.38 -28.89 22.04
C ILE A 545 -22.63 -28.01 22.04
N GLU A 546 -23.66 -28.45 22.75
CA GLU A 546 -24.88 -27.69 23.04
C GLU A 546 -24.55 -26.30 23.62
N ARG A 547 -25.25 -25.27 23.12
CA ARG A 547 -25.10 -23.87 23.53
C ARG A 547 -26.38 -23.31 24.15
N PHE A 548 -27.54 -23.79 23.71
CA PHE A 548 -28.83 -23.54 24.34
C PHE A 548 -29.77 -24.73 24.12
N ASP A 549 -30.67 -24.92 25.08
CA ASP A 549 -31.89 -25.75 25.02
C ASP A 549 -33.03 -24.91 25.64
N GLN A 550 -34.21 -24.90 25.03
CA GLN A 550 -35.40 -24.12 25.39
C GLN A 550 -36.68 -24.93 25.16
N THR A 551 -37.20 -25.50 26.25
CA THR A 551 -38.55 -26.08 26.32
C THR A 551 -39.63 -24.97 26.35
N ALA A 552 -40.61 -25.05 25.44
CA ALA A 552 -41.78 -24.19 25.38
C ALA A 552 -43.05 -24.91 25.89
N THR A 553 -44.25 -24.56 25.40
CA THR A 553 -45.52 -25.15 25.89
C THR A 553 -45.83 -26.48 25.23
N SER A 554 -45.58 -26.59 23.93
CA SER A 554 -45.79 -27.80 23.11
C SER A 554 -44.60 -28.15 22.20
N SER A 555 -43.55 -27.32 22.15
CA SER A 555 -42.34 -27.56 21.36
C SER A 555 -41.03 -27.29 22.14
N ASP A 556 -39.89 -27.71 21.60
CA ASP A 556 -38.54 -27.36 22.08
C ASP A 556 -37.71 -26.66 20.99
N CYS A 557 -36.65 -25.98 21.41
CA CYS A 557 -35.61 -25.40 20.54
C CYS A 557 -34.23 -25.58 21.16
N ALA A 558 -33.29 -26.22 20.45
CA ALA A 558 -31.89 -26.29 20.87
C ALA A 558 -30.95 -25.90 19.73
N GLY A 559 -29.71 -25.57 20.08
CA GLY A 559 -28.68 -25.20 19.14
C GLY A 559 -27.28 -25.40 19.73
N SER A 560 -26.32 -25.72 18.86
CA SER A 560 -25.00 -26.18 19.27
C SER A 560 -23.90 -25.69 18.35
N THR A 561 -22.64 -25.95 18.71
CA THR A 561 -21.51 -25.84 17.79
C THR A 561 -20.65 -27.10 17.76
N LYS A 562 -19.98 -27.36 16.64
CA LYS A 562 -19.07 -28.49 16.46
C LYS A 562 -17.80 -28.04 15.72
N PRO A 563 -16.62 -28.05 16.35
CA PRO A 563 -15.35 -27.78 15.67
C PRO A 563 -14.97 -28.96 14.75
N VAL A 564 -14.46 -28.65 13.56
CA VAL A 564 -14.01 -29.64 12.57
C VAL A 564 -12.57 -29.34 12.18
N ALA A 565 -11.63 -30.07 12.78
CA ALA A 565 -10.19 -29.77 12.68
C ALA A 565 -9.60 -29.94 11.27
N THR A 566 -10.23 -30.74 10.40
CA THR A 566 -9.79 -30.97 9.01
C THR A 566 -11.03 -31.07 8.11
N ALA A 567 -11.00 -30.43 6.94
CA ALA A 567 -12.11 -30.36 5.99
C ALA A 567 -12.62 -31.76 5.62
N ALA A 568 -13.87 -32.06 5.99
CA ALA A 568 -14.42 -33.40 5.89
C ALA A 568 -15.95 -33.42 5.90
N SER A 569 -16.51 -34.55 5.44
CA SER A 569 -17.92 -34.85 5.68
C SER A 569 -18.12 -35.35 7.11
N THR A 570 -19.06 -34.74 7.83
CA THR A 570 -19.44 -35.08 9.20
C THR A 570 -20.94 -34.88 9.39
N SER A 571 -21.44 -34.98 10.62
CA SER A 571 -22.85 -34.73 10.92
C SER A 571 -23.05 -33.90 12.18
N MET A 572 -24.16 -33.17 12.18
CA MET A 572 -24.82 -32.65 13.38
C MET A 572 -26.03 -33.52 13.66
N GLY A 573 -26.50 -33.58 14.90
CA GLY A 573 -27.75 -34.27 15.21
C GLY A 573 -28.05 -34.36 16.69
N TRP A 574 -29.24 -34.83 16.99
CA TRP A 574 -29.86 -34.71 18.31
C TRP A 574 -30.73 -35.92 18.60
N SER A 575 -30.85 -36.26 19.89
CA SER A 575 -31.76 -37.29 20.41
C SER A 575 -32.71 -36.66 21.44
N ALA A 576 -34.01 -36.89 21.29
CA ALA A 576 -35.10 -36.48 22.21
C ALA A 576 -36.37 -37.25 21.83
N SER A 577 -37.36 -37.38 22.72
CA SER A 577 -38.61 -38.09 22.36
C SER A 577 -39.37 -37.31 21.29
N ALA A 578 -39.45 -37.86 20.08
CA ALA A 578 -39.80 -37.08 18.89
C ALA A 578 -41.31 -37.07 18.60
N ASN A 579 -41.76 -35.97 17.99
CA ASN A 579 -43.09 -35.86 17.38
C ASN A 579 -42.95 -35.38 15.92
N ARG A 580 -42.28 -34.24 15.77
CA ARG A 580 -41.82 -33.59 14.54
C ARG A 580 -40.43 -33.06 14.87
N MET A 581 -39.46 -33.20 13.98
CA MET A 581 -38.17 -32.50 14.11
C MET A 581 -37.80 -31.83 12.80
N ALA A 582 -37.57 -30.52 12.82
CA ALA A 582 -36.87 -29.78 11.76
C ALA A 582 -35.47 -29.38 12.24
N HIS A 583 -34.44 -29.59 11.41
CA HIS A 583 -33.04 -29.38 11.79
C HIS A 583 -32.25 -28.68 10.68
N VAL A 584 -31.56 -27.59 11.02
CA VAL A 584 -30.76 -26.77 10.10
C VAL A 584 -29.35 -26.59 10.65
N ALA A 585 -28.33 -26.84 9.83
CA ALA A 585 -26.91 -26.71 10.17
C ALA A 585 -26.15 -25.92 9.10
N ALA A 586 -25.14 -25.16 9.52
CA ALA A 586 -24.31 -24.34 8.64
C ALA A 586 -22.84 -24.36 9.10
N ALA A 587 -21.92 -24.48 8.13
CA ALA A 587 -20.48 -24.51 8.37
C ALA A 587 -19.85 -23.15 8.06
N PHE A 588 -18.89 -22.74 8.90
CA PHE A 588 -18.18 -21.47 8.79
C PHE A 588 -16.67 -21.69 8.85
N ALA A 589 -15.95 -21.15 7.85
CA ALA A 589 -14.50 -21.17 7.79
C ALA A 589 -13.89 -20.25 8.87
N PRO A 590 -12.70 -20.58 9.41
CA PRO A 590 -11.93 -19.63 10.21
C PRO A 590 -11.56 -18.40 9.38
N ALA A 591 -11.45 -17.25 10.04
CA ALA A 591 -10.80 -16.09 9.44
C ALA A 591 -9.32 -16.39 9.18
N THR A 592 -8.74 -15.75 8.16
CA THR A 592 -7.32 -15.87 7.84
C THR A 592 -6.59 -14.58 8.16
N VAL A 593 -5.58 -14.65 9.02
CA VAL A 593 -4.66 -13.54 9.26
C VAL A 593 -3.42 -13.74 8.39
N ALA A 594 -3.05 -12.71 7.63
CA ALA A 594 -1.79 -12.69 6.90
C ALA A 594 -0.63 -12.96 7.87
N ALA A 595 0.28 -13.89 7.52
CA ALA A 595 1.33 -14.36 8.42
C ALA A 595 2.12 -13.16 8.99
N THR A 596 1.99 -12.93 10.29
CA THR A 596 2.11 -11.56 10.84
C THR A 596 3.51 -10.96 10.70
N CYS A 597 3.67 -9.99 9.79
CA CYS A 597 4.68 -8.95 9.97
C CYS A 597 4.23 -8.02 11.11
N THR A 598 4.51 -8.41 12.34
CA THR A 598 4.60 -7.42 13.42
C THR A 598 5.76 -6.47 13.08
N SER A 599 5.43 -5.24 12.68
CA SER A 599 6.40 -4.14 12.68
C SER A 599 6.85 -3.90 14.12
N THR A 600 8.01 -4.44 14.50
CA THR A 600 8.48 -4.44 15.89
C THR A 600 9.31 -3.20 16.20
N VAL A 601 8.71 -2.26 16.93
CA VAL A 601 9.37 -1.33 17.87
C VAL A 601 10.75 -0.80 17.39
N GLY A 602 10.72 0.10 16.40
CA GLY A 602 11.92 0.79 15.92
C GLY A 602 11.94 1.10 14.42
N ASP A 603 10.99 0.54 13.67
CA ASP A 603 10.95 0.62 12.22
C ASP A 603 10.88 2.04 11.63
N LEU A 604 11.39 2.15 10.40
CA LEU A 604 11.70 3.39 9.72
C LEU A 604 10.82 3.60 8.48
N LEU A 605 9.61 4.08 8.73
CA LEU A 605 8.65 4.43 7.70
C LEU A 605 9.18 5.58 6.83
N THR A 606 9.30 5.34 5.53
CA THR A 606 9.62 6.35 4.53
C THR A 606 8.35 6.81 3.85
N LEU A 607 8.13 8.13 3.80
CA LEU A 607 7.02 8.75 3.08
C LEU A 607 7.61 9.59 1.95
N GLU A 608 7.12 9.38 0.73
CA GLU A 608 7.50 10.14 -0.46
C GLU A 608 6.26 10.72 -1.14
N LEU A 609 6.37 11.96 -1.61
CA LEU A 609 5.25 12.73 -2.16
C LEU A 609 5.73 13.53 -3.38
N THR A 610 5.05 13.38 -4.51
CA THR A 610 5.27 14.14 -5.74
C THR A 610 4.02 14.93 -6.08
N LEU A 611 4.16 16.22 -6.35
CA LEU A 611 3.08 17.12 -6.78
C LEU A 611 3.45 17.82 -8.10
N SER A 612 2.47 18.08 -8.96
CA SER A 612 2.65 18.82 -10.21
C SER A 612 1.85 20.12 -10.24
N SER A 613 2.39 21.11 -10.97
CA SER A 613 1.69 22.32 -11.37
C SER A 613 1.16 22.19 -12.80
N SER A 614 0.06 22.89 -13.09
CA SER A 614 -0.56 22.94 -14.43
C SER A 614 0.30 23.59 -15.53
N ASP A 615 1.51 24.08 -15.20
CA ASP A 615 2.54 24.53 -16.15
C ASP A 615 3.73 23.55 -16.30
N GLY A 616 3.59 22.31 -15.81
CA GLY A 616 4.55 21.22 -15.96
C GLY A 616 5.69 21.22 -14.94
N GLY A 617 5.54 21.90 -13.80
CA GLY A 617 6.55 21.92 -12.74
C GLY A 617 6.27 20.89 -11.66
N THR A 618 7.21 19.98 -11.40
CA THR A 618 7.10 18.96 -10.35
C THR A 618 7.85 19.36 -9.07
N VAL A 619 7.30 18.98 -7.91
CA VAL A 619 7.95 19.06 -6.59
C VAL A 619 7.91 17.66 -5.96
N LYS A 620 9.08 17.07 -5.72
CA LYS A 620 9.23 15.77 -5.07
C LYS A 620 9.84 15.94 -3.67
N MET A 621 9.25 15.29 -2.68
CA MET A 621 9.69 15.32 -1.28
C MET A 621 9.78 13.89 -0.72
N ARG A 622 10.78 13.63 0.12
CA ARG A 622 10.91 12.38 0.89
C ARG A 622 11.21 12.72 2.34
N THR A 623 10.54 12.04 3.28
CA THR A 623 10.78 12.14 4.72
C THR A 623 10.82 10.74 5.35
N LYS A 624 11.36 10.66 6.55
CA LYS A 624 11.54 9.41 7.31
C LYS A 624 11.01 9.56 8.74
N VAL A 625 10.23 8.59 9.17
CA VAL A 625 9.54 8.53 10.46
C VAL A 625 9.96 7.26 11.17
N TYR A 626 10.75 7.40 12.24
CA TYR A 626 10.89 6.33 13.22
C TYR A 626 9.58 6.25 14.01
N LEU A 627 8.93 5.09 14.00
CA LEU A 627 7.80 4.81 14.87
C LEU A 627 8.28 4.77 16.32
N ARG A 628 7.52 5.38 17.24
CA ARG A 628 7.97 5.52 18.64
C ARG A 628 7.64 4.29 19.45
N ASN A 629 8.64 3.80 20.19
CA ASN A 629 8.39 2.92 21.32
C ASN A 629 7.58 3.68 22.39
N LEU A 630 6.37 3.21 22.66
CA LEU A 630 5.49 3.65 23.73
C LEU A 630 5.04 2.38 24.49
N PRO A 631 5.32 2.28 25.81
CA PRO A 631 5.07 1.07 26.60
C PRO A 631 3.61 0.92 27.06
#